data_AF-A0A550GHB6-F1
#
_entry.id   AF-A0A550GHB6-F1
#
_cell.length_a   1.000
_cell.length_b   1.000
_cell.length_c   1.000
_cell.angle_alpha   90.00
_cell.angle_beta   90.00
_cell.angle_gamma   90.00
#
_symmetry.space_group_name_H-M   'P 1'
#
loop_
_entity.id
_entity.type
_entity.pdbx_description
1 polymer ?
#
loop_
_entity_poly.entity_id
_entity_poly.type
_entity_poly.pdbx_seq_one_letter_code
_entity_poly.pdbx_strand_id
1 'polypeptide(L)'
;MKNKLLIVAFITIFICLTLSVALTMAQCPRCDGTGKIICPYCDGAGEITVEEGAPCEHCYGTGTLDPLIITKSRSSWLNEGKISVQVRYENQDPVSTYGTVTATVDVKGTSYTDTSPRTLFPANEIKEVSLTISGISYEDYNTLQEGKVFSTDITLTADKVPCPYCDGTGLAAAAIECPQCDGAGYILCPECGGTGVEGGEQNVGLDIAGTAYGVAVVVVVAGVAIGVFVLVKKRGVTEEALRKMPASEFQNWVLKKMEGKPASQSDVRMGIDGYTVEGEPVAIKQADGVDRNVIESLAAAMGRRNAKNGTIVAFSFGNEAIRGRVRAKMSYGFDIQMVTVRELISSRNRLL
;
A
#
# COMPACT_ATOMS: atom_id res chain seq x y z
N MET A 1 -29.05 69.13 -28.72
CA MET A 1 -29.51 67.73 -28.57
C MET A 1 -28.56 66.66 -29.11
N LYS A 2 -27.66 66.95 -30.07
CA LYS A 2 -26.74 65.94 -30.66
C LYS A 2 -25.71 65.32 -29.68
N ASN A 3 -25.25 66.03 -28.65
CA ASN A 3 -24.21 65.50 -27.75
C ASN A 3 -24.73 64.51 -26.69
N LYS A 4 -26.03 64.51 -26.36
CA LYS A 4 -26.61 63.58 -25.37
C LYS A 4 -26.80 62.16 -25.93
N LEU A 5 -27.03 62.04 -27.23
CA LEU A 5 -27.20 60.74 -27.90
C LEU A 5 -25.88 59.96 -27.98
N LEU A 6 -24.76 60.67 -28.14
CA LEU A 6 -23.43 60.08 -28.28
C LEU A 6 -22.90 59.50 -26.96
N ILE A 7 -23.22 60.15 -25.83
CA ILE A 7 -22.83 59.69 -24.49
C ILE A 7 -23.58 58.40 -24.10
N VAL A 8 -24.88 58.32 -24.41
CA VAL A 8 -25.69 57.11 -24.12
C VAL A 8 -25.18 55.92 -24.95
N ALA A 9 -24.84 56.14 -26.23
CA ALA A 9 -24.26 55.08 -27.07
C ALA A 9 -22.93 54.56 -26.52
N PHE A 10 -22.04 55.44 -26.05
CA PHE A 10 -20.76 55.03 -25.46
C PHE A 10 -20.92 54.24 -24.16
N ILE A 11 -21.82 54.66 -23.27
CA ILE A 11 -22.09 53.93 -22.01
C ILE A 11 -22.67 52.54 -22.31
N THR A 12 -23.57 52.43 -23.29
CA THR A 12 -24.18 51.14 -23.65
C THR A 12 -23.16 50.18 -24.28
N ILE A 13 -22.24 50.70 -25.12
CA ILE A 13 -21.14 49.91 -25.71
C ILE A 13 -20.15 49.48 -24.63
N PHE A 14 -19.82 50.38 -23.68
CA PHE A 14 -18.90 50.05 -22.59
C PHE A 14 -19.49 49.00 -21.63
N ILE A 15 -20.80 49.08 -21.32
CA ILE A 15 -21.51 48.06 -20.53
C ILE A 15 -21.60 46.74 -21.30
N CYS A 16 -21.85 46.74 -22.62
CA CYS A 16 -21.84 45.51 -23.42
C CYS A 16 -20.43 44.87 -23.51
N LEU A 17 -19.38 45.69 -23.61
CA LEU A 17 -18.00 45.20 -23.64
C LEU A 17 -17.56 44.62 -22.29
N THR A 18 -17.96 45.21 -21.16
CA THR A 18 -17.64 44.65 -19.84
C THR A 18 -18.47 43.41 -19.51
N LEU A 19 -19.73 43.32 -19.96
CA LEU A 19 -20.55 42.11 -19.78
C LEU A 19 -20.05 40.91 -20.61
N SER A 20 -19.39 41.16 -21.76
CA SER A 20 -18.89 40.11 -22.65
C SER A 20 -17.61 39.44 -22.13
N VAL A 21 -16.85 40.09 -21.24
CA VAL A 21 -15.61 39.54 -20.67
C VAL A 21 -15.88 38.60 -19.48
N ALA A 22 -17.05 38.67 -18.86
CA ALA A 22 -17.37 37.86 -17.68
C ALA A 22 -17.80 36.40 -17.97
N LEU A 23 -17.92 35.98 -19.24
CA LEU A 23 -18.69 34.78 -19.60
C LEU A 23 -17.93 33.65 -20.29
N THR A 24 -16.60 33.66 -20.35
CA THR A 24 -15.85 32.53 -20.93
C THR A 24 -14.61 32.14 -20.13
N MET A 25 -14.70 32.15 -18.79
CA MET A 25 -13.77 31.34 -18.02
C MET A 25 -14.15 29.87 -18.25
N ALA A 26 -13.48 29.23 -19.21
CA ALA A 26 -13.67 27.82 -19.49
C ALA A 26 -13.43 27.03 -18.20
N GLN A 27 -14.44 26.27 -17.77
CA GLN A 27 -14.32 25.37 -16.63
C GLN A 27 -13.23 24.35 -16.96
N CYS A 28 -12.34 24.09 -16.00
CA CYS A 28 -11.32 23.08 -16.16
C CYS A 28 -11.99 21.70 -16.40
N PRO A 29 -11.81 21.06 -17.56
CA PRO A 29 -12.53 19.85 -17.95
C PRO A 29 -12.17 18.62 -17.09
N ARG A 30 -11.09 18.70 -16.31
CA ARG A 30 -10.64 17.62 -15.42
C ARG A 30 -11.32 17.62 -14.06
N CYS A 31 -11.78 18.78 -13.59
CA CYS A 31 -12.41 18.93 -12.28
C CYS A 31 -13.81 19.55 -12.34
N ASP A 32 -14.36 19.71 -13.55
CA ASP A 32 -15.67 20.30 -13.80
C ASP A 32 -15.91 21.63 -13.06
N GLY A 33 -14.87 22.47 -12.99
CA GLY A 33 -14.93 23.77 -12.32
C GLY A 33 -14.75 23.76 -10.81
N THR A 34 -14.64 22.59 -10.16
CA THR A 34 -14.55 22.51 -8.68
C THR A 34 -13.17 22.86 -8.12
N GLY A 35 -12.12 22.79 -8.95
CA GLY A 35 -10.74 22.93 -8.52
C GLY A 35 -10.21 21.73 -7.72
N LYS A 36 -11.03 20.71 -7.47
CA LYS A 36 -10.66 19.52 -6.68
C LYS A 36 -10.96 18.27 -7.49
N ILE A 37 -10.16 17.24 -7.31
CA ILE A 37 -10.46 15.90 -7.85
C ILE A 37 -10.43 14.89 -6.72
N ILE A 38 -11.23 13.84 -6.87
CA ILE A 38 -11.23 12.71 -5.93
C ILE A 38 -9.80 12.18 -5.85
N CYS A 39 -9.31 12.00 -4.62
CA CYS A 39 -7.97 11.50 -4.40
C CYS A 39 -7.88 10.06 -4.92
N PRO A 40 -7.08 9.77 -5.95
CA PRO A 40 -7.01 8.43 -6.56
C PRO A 40 -6.28 7.42 -5.66
N TYR A 41 -5.69 7.88 -4.55
CA TYR A 41 -4.98 7.02 -3.62
C TYR A 41 -5.91 6.38 -2.57
N CYS A 42 -6.96 7.11 -2.16
CA CYS A 42 -7.97 6.62 -1.20
C CYS A 42 -9.39 6.54 -1.80
N ASP A 43 -9.52 6.74 -3.11
CA ASP A 43 -10.80 6.75 -3.84
C ASP A 43 -11.87 7.65 -3.20
N GLY A 44 -11.46 8.77 -2.60
CA GLY A 44 -12.38 9.70 -1.93
C GLY A 44 -12.63 9.44 -0.45
N ALA A 45 -12.19 8.31 0.10
CA ALA A 45 -12.44 7.94 1.49
C ALA A 45 -11.71 8.82 2.50
N GLY A 46 -10.61 9.46 2.11
CA GLY A 46 -9.75 10.22 3.01
C GLY A 46 -8.79 9.36 3.83
N GLU A 47 -9.05 8.06 3.94
CA GLU A 47 -8.23 7.10 4.66
C GLU A 47 -7.81 5.95 3.75
N ILE A 48 -6.68 5.32 4.06
CA ILE A 48 -6.28 4.06 3.45
C ILE A 48 -6.12 3.00 4.52
N THR A 49 -6.57 1.79 4.22
CA THR A 49 -6.30 0.61 5.05
C THR A 49 -4.92 0.10 4.68
N VAL A 50 -3.97 0.16 5.60
CA VAL A 50 -2.64 -0.42 5.38
C VAL A 50 -2.68 -1.89 5.79
N GLU A 51 -2.26 -2.78 4.90
CA GLU A 51 -2.15 -4.22 5.21
C GLU A 51 -1.08 -4.49 6.28
N GLU A 52 -0.07 -3.61 6.36
CA GLU A 52 0.89 -3.57 7.48
C GLU A 52 0.24 -2.82 8.66
N GLY A 53 -0.78 -3.46 9.25
CA GLY A 53 -1.57 -2.91 10.35
C GLY A 53 -0.75 -2.57 11.59
N ALA A 54 -1.31 -1.74 12.47
CA ALA A 54 -0.70 -1.51 13.79
C ALA A 54 -0.75 -2.80 14.63
N PRO A 55 0.17 -2.99 15.61
CA PRO A 55 0.06 -4.10 16.54
C PRO A 55 -1.35 -4.15 17.16
N CYS A 56 -2.00 -5.30 17.07
CA CYS A 56 -3.34 -5.49 17.61
C CYS A 56 -3.33 -5.21 19.12
N GLU A 57 -4.19 -4.29 19.58
CA GLU A 57 -4.23 -3.86 20.98
C GLU A 57 -4.59 -4.98 21.96
N HIS A 58 -5.28 -6.02 21.49
CA HIS A 58 -5.67 -7.16 22.33
C HIS A 58 -4.53 -8.15 22.58
N CYS A 59 -3.68 -8.39 21.58
CA CYS A 59 -2.59 -9.37 21.67
C CYS A 59 -1.19 -8.72 21.62
N TYR A 60 -1.13 -7.39 21.60
CA TYR A 60 0.08 -6.58 21.52
C TYR A 60 1.05 -7.02 20.42
N GLY A 61 0.53 -7.38 19.24
CA GLY A 61 1.35 -7.80 18.10
C GLY A 61 1.72 -9.28 18.06
N THR A 62 1.40 -10.08 19.09
CA THR A 62 1.83 -11.49 19.15
C THR A 62 0.99 -12.42 18.28
N GLY A 63 -0.23 -12.02 17.94
CA GLY A 63 -1.20 -12.86 17.22
C GLY A 63 -1.84 -13.94 18.09
N THR A 64 -1.48 -14.08 19.36
CA THR A 64 -2.03 -15.11 20.25
C THR A 64 -2.45 -14.52 21.59
N LEU A 65 -3.44 -15.13 22.23
CA LEU A 65 -3.88 -14.78 23.58
C LEU A 65 -3.60 -15.93 24.55
N ASP A 66 -3.18 -15.59 25.76
CA ASP A 66 -3.11 -16.53 26.88
C ASP A 66 -4.50 -16.60 27.51
N PRO A 67 -5.17 -17.76 27.50
CA PRO A 67 -6.57 -17.84 27.89
C PRO A 67 -6.77 -17.70 29.41
N LEU A 68 -7.82 -17.00 29.83
CA LEU A 68 -8.23 -16.81 31.22
C LEU A 68 -9.11 -17.97 31.68
N ILE A 69 -8.46 -19.00 32.22
CA ILE A 69 -9.15 -20.13 32.84
C ILE A 69 -8.99 -20.04 34.36
N ILE A 70 -10.11 -19.92 35.08
CA ILE A 70 -10.11 -19.83 36.54
C ILE A 70 -10.57 -21.13 37.20
N THR A 71 -10.01 -21.45 38.35
CA THR A 71 -10.43 -22.61 39.16
C THR A 71 -11.68 -22.23 39.96
N LYS A 72 -12.78 -22.98 39.79
CA LYS A 72 -14.03 -22.77 40.53
C LYS A 72 -14.12 -23.62 41.79
N SER A 73 -13.74 -24.89 41.69
CA SER A 73 -13.73 -25.80 42.84
C SER A 73 -12.70 -26.90 42.64
N ARG A 74 -12.20 -27.42 43.76
CA ARG A 74 -11.32 -28.59 43.80
C ARG A 74 -11.77 -29.52 44.92
N SER A 75 -11.76 -30.81 44.65
CA SER A 75 -11.96 -31.87 45.63
C SER A 75 -10.94 -32.97 45.40
N SER A 76 -10.43 -33.52 46.49
CA SER A 76 -9.54 -34.67 46.46
C SER A 76 -9.93 -35.64 47.56
N TRP A 77 -9.84 -36.94 47.27
CA TRP A 77 -10.14 -37.99 48.24
C TRP A 77 -9.31 -39.23 47.96
N LEU A 78 -9.07 -40.01 49.01
CA LEU A 78 -8.34 -41.26 48.93
C LEU A 78 -9.29 -42.38 48.50
N ASN A 79 -8.86 -43.25 47.61
CA ASN A 79 -9.61 -44.43 47.18
C ASN A 79 -8.64 -45.57 46.83
N GLU A 80 -8.67 -46.67 47.60
CA GLU A 80 -7.94 -47.92 47.29
C GLU A 80 -6.46 -47.72 46.90
N GLY A 81 -5.67 -47.03 47.72
CA GLY A 81 -4.25 -46.77 47.42
C GLY A 81 -3.99 -45.68 46.37
N LYS A 82 -5.04 -44.97 45.92
CA LYS A 82 -4.96 -43.86 44.96
C LYS A 82 -5.52 -42.58 45.55
N ILE A 83 -5.18 -41.44 44.94
CA ILE A 83 -5.83 -40.15 45.21
C ILE A 83 -6.63 -39.77 43.97
N SER A 84 -7.94 -39.65 44.13
CA SER A 84 -8.82 -39.09 43.11
C SER A 84 -8.86 -37.57 43.29
N VAL A 85 -8.68 -36.84 42.19
CA VAL A 85 -8.73 -35.38 42.17
C VAL A 85 -9.75 -34.94 41.14
N GLN A 86 -10.67 -34.05 41.53
CA GLN A 86 -11.67 -33.47 40.64
C GLN A 86 -11.58 -31.95 40.73
N VAL A 87 -11.43 -31.31 39.57
CA VAL A 87 -11.26 -29.86 39.48
C VAL A 87 -12.25 -29.32 38.47
N ARG A 88 -12.95 -28.25 38.84
CA ARG A 88 -13.84 -27.53 37.94
C ARG A 88 -13.19 -26.22 37.55
N TYR A 89 -12.98 -26.04 36.26
CA TYR A 89 -12.43 -24.84 35.65
C TYR A 89 -13.52 -24.10 34.88
N GLU A 90 -13.52 -22.77 34.91
CA GLU A 90 -14.33 -21.92 34.03
C GLU A 90 -13.39 -21.20 33.08
N ASN A 91 -13.60 -21.38 31.78
CA ASN A 91 -12.97 -20.54 30.77
C ASN A 91 -13.78 -19.26 30.65
N GLN A 92 -13.20 -18.11 31.00
CA GLN A 92 -13.88 -16.81 30.93
C GLN A 92 -13.74 -16.14 29.57
N ASP A 93 -12.99 -16.74 28.65
CA ASP A 93 -12.82 -16.19 27.32
C ASP A 93 -13.95 -16.60 26.37
N PRO A 94 -14.22 -15.77 25.34
CA PRO A 94 -15.19 -16.08 24.29
C PRO A 94 -14.69 -17.15 23.31
N VAL A 95 -13.47 -17.66 23.48
CA VAL A 95 -12.86 -18.67 22.61
C VAL A 95 -12.50 -19.92 23.41
N SER A 96 -12.71 -21.08 22.80
CA SER A 96 -12.33 -22.35 23.41
C SER A 96 -10.83 -22.56 23.30
N THR A 97 -10.22 -23.19 24.32
CA THR A 97 -8.81 -23.54 24.29
C THR A 97 -8.59 -24.98 24.74
N TYR A 98 -7.43 -25.54 24.41
CA TYR A 98 -6.98 -26.82 24.94
C TYR A 98 -5.98 -26.60 26.07
N GLY A 99 -5.84 -27.57 26.96
CA GLY A 99 -4.81 -27.55 27.97
C GLY A 99 -4.66 -28.87 28.70
N THR A 100 -3.73 -28.91 29.64
CA THR A 100 -3.49 -30.06 30.53
C THR A 100 -3.53 -29.60 31.97
N VAL A 101 -4.15 -30.41 32.83
CA VAL A 101 -4.15 -30.21 34.28
C VAL A 101 -3.17 -31.19 34.88
N THR A 102 -2.31 -30.72 35.77
CA THR A 102 -1.39 -31.58 36.52
C THR A 102 -1.72 -31.45 38.00
N ALA A 103 -1.89 -32.58 38.67
CA ALA A 103 -2.10 -32.65 40.11
C ALA A 103 -0.89 -33.32 40.76
N THR A 104 -0.34 -32.67 41.80
CA THR A 104 0.80 -33.15 42.57
C THR A 104 0.45 -33.23 44.05
N VAL A 105 0.88 -34.30 44.71
CA VAL A 105 0.77 -34.49 46.15
C VAL A 105 2.14 -34.87 46.69
N ASP A 106 2.63 -34.11 47.66
CA ASP A 106 3.91 -34.35 48.32
C ASP A 106 3.69 -35.04 49.67
N VAL A 107 4.37 -36.17 49.88
CA VAL A 107 4.34 -36.92 51.15
C VAL A 107 5.75 -37.25 51.58
N LYS A 108 6.18 -36.72 52.73
CA LYS A 108 7.51 -36.98 53.33
C LYS A 108 8.69 -36.77 52.35
N GLY A 109 8.56 -35.85 51.38
CA GLY A 109 9.58 -35.57 50.38
C GLY A 109 9.47 -36.38 49.08
N THR A 110 8.47 -37.26 48.96
CA THR A 110 8.13 -37.95 47.72
C THR A 110 6.94 -37.25 47.04
N SER A 111 7.11 -36.85 45.79
CA SER A 111 6.05 -36.24 44.98
C SER A 111 5.35 -37.30 44.12
N TYR A 112 4.02 -37.33 44.20
CA TYR A 112 3.19 -38.15 43.34
C TYR A 112 2.39 -37.26 42.41
N THR A 113 2.49 -37.51 41.10
CA THR A 113 1.91 -36.62 40.08
C THR A 113 1.09 -37.40 39.07
N ASP A 114 0.00 -36.81 38.61
CA ASP A 114 -0.76 -37.25 37.44
C ASP A 114 -1.11 -36.04 36.57
N THR A 115 -1.13 -36.24 35.25
CA THR A 115 -1.44 -35.19 34.26
C THR A 115 -2.57 -35.65 33.37
N SER A 116 -3.61 -34.84 33.27
CA SER A 116 -4.76 -35.12 32.40
C SER A 116 -4.32 -35.19 30.94
N PRO A 117 -5.03 -35.95 30.09
CA PRO A 117 -4.94 -35.77 28.65
C PRO A 117 -5.22 -34.32 28.25
N ARG A 118 -4.77 -33.94 27.04
CA ARG A 118 -5.11 -32.65 26.45
C ARG A 118 -6.62 -32.49 26.37
N THR A 119 -7.16 -31.56 27.14
CA THR A 119 -8.59 -31.39 27.39
C THR A 119 -9.07 -30.08 26.79
N LEU A 120 -10.25 -30.10 26.16
CA LEU A 120 -10.92 -28.90 25.67
C LEU A 120 -11.61 -28.17 26.84
N PHE A 121 -11.34 -26.87 26.96
CA PHE A 121 -12.01 -25.92 27.84
C PHE A 121 -12.90 -25.02 26.97
N PRO A 122 -14.21 -25.32 26.84
CA PRO A 122 -15.10 -24.57 25.96
C PRO A 122 -15.28 -23.13 26.44
N ALA A 123 -15.51 -22.21 25.50
CA ALA A 123 -15.71 -20.78 25.78
C ALA A 123 -16.90 -20.55 26.74
N ASN A 124 -16.70 -19.73 27.78
CA ASN A 124 -17.74 -19.39 28.77
C ASN A 124 -18.42 -20.58 29.45
N GLU A 125 -17.77 -21.75 29.50
CA GLU A 125 -18.31 -22.97 30.09
C GLU A 125 -17.43 -23.47 31.25
N ILE A 126 -18.08 -24.21 32.16
CA ILE A 126 -17.39 -24.92 33.23
C ILE A 126 -17.02 -26.31 32.73
N LYS A 127 -15.72 -26.60 32.71
CA LYS A 127 -15.18 -27.93 32.42
C LYS A 127 -14.70 -28.61 33.69
N GLU A 128 -15.17 -29.83 33.90
CA GLU A 128 -14.66 -30.71 34.94
C GLU A 128 -13.56 -31.61 34.41
N VAL A 129 -12.47 -31.72 35.18
CA VAL A 129 -11.32 -32.59 34.91
C VAL A 129 -11.10 -33.51 36.10
N SER A 130 -11.00 -34.81 35.82
CA SER A 130 -10.74 -35.85 36.82
C SER A 130 -9.36 -36.46 36.58
N LEU A 131 -8.58 -36.55 37.65
CA LEU A 131 -7.24 -37.16 37.67
C LEU A 131 -7.18 -38.27 38.73
N THR A 132 -6.27 -39.22 38.54
CA THR A 132 -6.06 -40.31 39.49
C THR A 132 -4.58 -40.51 39.71
N ILE A 133 -4.07 -39.97 40.81
CA ILE A 133 -2.68 -40.17 41.23
C ILE A 133 -2.54 -41.60 41.76
N SER A 134 -1.68 -42.36 41.12
CA SER A 134 -1.42 -43.77 41.41
C SER A 134 0.05 -44.02 41.75
N GLY A 135 0.39 -45.25 42.13
CA GLY A 135 1.77 -45.59 42.51
C GLY A 135 2.19 -45.10 43.90
N ILE A 136 1.22 -44.70 44.74
CA ILE A 136 1.49 -44.25 46.11
C ILE A 136 1.95 -45.44 46.94
N SER A 137 3.06 -45.27 47.66
CA SER A 137 3.55 -46.30 48.57
C SER A 137 2.53 -46.58 49.68
N TYR A 138 2.48 -47.81 50.18
CA TYR A 138 1.56 -48.17 51.27
C TYR A 138 1.80 -47.31 52.53
N GLU A 139 3.06 -46.99 52.84
CA GLU A 139 3.42 -46.15 53.98
C GLU A 139 2.94 -44.70 53.83
N ASP A 140 3.13 -44.11 52.64
CA ASP A 140 2.68 -42.74 52.36
C ASP A 140 1.15 -42.67 52.29
N TYR A 141 0.50 -43.70 51.76
CA TYR A 141 -0.96 -43.79 51.75
C TYR A 141 -1.54 -43.83 53.17
N ASN A 142 -0.96 -44.62 54.07
CA ASN A 142 -1.36 -44.64 55.49
C ASN A 142 -1.10 -43.28 56.16
N THR A 143 0.03 -42.64 55.84
CA THR A 143 0.36 -41.29 56.34
C THR A 143 -0.73 -40.28 55.92
N LEU A 144 -1.18 -40.34 54.66
CA LEU A 144 -2.25 -39.49 54.14
C LEU A 144 -3.61 -39.77 54.82
N GLN A 145 -3.93 -41.03 55.11
CA GLN A 145 -5.15 -41.41 55.83
C GLN A 145 -5.17 -40.90 57.28
N GLU A 146 -4.06 -41.04 58.00
CA GLU A 146 -3.91 -40.57 59.38
C GLU A 146 -3.95 -39.05 59.48
N GLY A 147 -3.36 -38.36 58.50
CA GLY A 147 -3.31 -36.90 58.42
C GLY A 147 -4.67 -36.22 58.22
N LYS A 148 -5.70 -36.96 57.77
CA LYS A 148 -7.09 -36.53 57.44
C LYS A 148 -7.22 -35.40 56.40
N VAL A 149 -6.21 -34.55 56.23
CA VAL A 149 -6.15 -33.44 55.29
C VAL A 149 -4.80 -33.48 54.59
N PHE A 150 -4.82 -33.57 53.27
CA PHE A 150 -3.63 -33.44 52.43
C PHE A 150 -3.86 -32.31 51.42
N SER A 151 -2.79 -31.57 51.11
CA SER A 151 -2.84 -30.55 50.06
C SER A 151 -2.58 -31.22 48.72
N THR A 152 -3.29 -30.79 47.70
CA THR A 152 -3.03 -31.16 46.31
C THR A 152 -2.73 -29.88 45.55
N ASP A 153 -1.51 -29.80 45.02
CA ASP A 153 -1.09 -28.70 44.17
C ASP A 153 -1.56 -28.99 42.75
N ILE A 154 -2.34 -28.07 42.20
CA ILE A 154 -2.97 -28.24 40.90
C ILE A 154 -2.47 -27.12 39.99
N THR A 155 -1.84 -27.50 38.88
CA THR A 155 -1.33 -26.58 37.87
C THR A 155 -2.05 -26.79 36.55
N LEU A 156 -2.58 -25.72 35.97
CA LEU A 156 -3.15 -25.72 34.63
C LEU A 156 -2.13 -25.14 33.65
N THR A 157 -1.91 -25.83 32.53
CA THR A 157 -1.17 -25.30 31.37
C THR A 157 -2.13 -25.25 30.19
N ALA A 158 -2.46 -24.06 29.73
CA ALA A 158 -3.37 -23.85 28.60
C ALA A 158 -2.59 -23.48 27.33
N ASP A 159 -3.06 -23.98 26.19
CA ASP A 159 -2.54 -23.64 24.88
C ASP A 159 -2.91 -22.18 24.55
N LYS A 160 -1.99 -21.46 23.94
CA LYS A 160 -2.29 -20.14 23.39
C LYS A 160 -3.28 -20.27 22.25
N VAL A 161 -4.26 -19.37 22.21
CA VAL A 161 -5.28 -19.35 21.14
C VAL A 161 -4.97 -18.24 20.15
N PRO A 162 -5.24 -18.41 18.84
CA PRO A 162 -5.18 -17.31 17.89
C PRO A 162 -6.07 -16.16 18.35
N CYS A 163 -5.55 -14.94 18.29
CA CYS A 163 -6.30 -13.76 18.67
C CYS A 163 -7.46 -13.53 17.68
N PRO A 164 -8.73 -13.56 18.13
CA PRO A 164 -9.90 -13.44 17.25
C PRO A 164 -10.09 -12.01 16.71
N TYR A 165 -9.39 -11.02 17.26
CA TYR A 165 -9.46 -9.62 16.84
C TYR A 165 -8.55 -9.27 15.67
N CYS A 166 -7.57 -10.13 15.40
CA CYS A 166 -6.62 -9.95 14.30
C CYS A 166 -6.42 -11.25 13.50
N ASP A 167 -7.32 -12.22 13.63
CA ASP A 167 -7.25 -13.54 13.00
C ASP A 167 -5.89 -14.22 13.12
N GLY A 168 -5.25 -14.07 14.29
CA GLY A 168 -3.92 -14.63 14.56
C GLY A 168 -2.74 -13.89 13.94
N THR A 169 -2.94 -12.83 13.15
CA THR A 169 -1.85 -12.10 12.46
C THR A 169 -1.02 -11.22 13.40
N GLY A 170 -1.60 -10.83 14.54
CA GLY A 170 -1.01 -9.83 15.42
C GLY A 170 -1.21 -8.39 14.95
N LEU A 171 -1.81 -8.15 13.78
CA LEU A 171 -1.97 -6.82 13.20
C LEU A 171 -3.46 -6.46 13.13
N ALA A 172 -3.83 -5.29 13.65
CA ALA A 172 -5.15 -4.73 13.42
C ALA A 172 -5.10 -3.85 12.17
N ALA A 173 -6.09 -4.00 11.28
CA ALA A 173 -6.23 -3.13 10.13
C ALA A 173 -6.33 -1.67 10.62
N ALA A 174 -5.28 -0.89 10.38
CA ALA A 174 -5.25 0.50 10.73
C ALA A 174 -5.71 1.30 9.52
N ALA A 175 -6.83 2.00 9.66
CA ALA A 175 -7.14 3.11 8.79
C ALA A 175 -6.20 4.24 9.18
N ILE A 176 -5.31 4.63 8.27
CA ILE A 176 -4.49 5.82 8.42
C ILE A 176 -5.03 6.91 7.49
N GLU A 177 -4.87 8.16 7.91
CA GLU A 177 -5.14 9.30 7.03
C GLU A 177 -4.33 9.15 5.75
N CYS A 178 -4.99 9.35 4.62
CA CYS A 178 -4.38 9.22 3.31
C CYS A 178 -3.28 10.28 3.16
N PRO A 179 -2.00 9.90 3.01
CA PRO A 179 -0.88 10.84 2.97
C PRO A 179 -0.83 11.68 1.68
N GLN A 180 -1.73 11.43 0.72
CA GLN A 180 -1.85 12.21 -0.51
C GLN A 180 -2.88 13.33 -0.40
N CYS A 181 -3.87 13.20 0.48
CA CYS A 181 -4.92 14.19 0.66
C CYS A 181 -5.11 14.63 2.11
N ASP A 182 -4.23 14.20 3.01
CA ASP A 182 -4.25 14.52 4.45
C ASP A 182 -5.64 14.33 5.06
N GLY A 183 -6.27 13.17 4.82
CA GLY A 183 -7.61 12.87 5.33
C GLY A 183 -8.77 13.46 4.52
N ALA A 184 -8.53 14.40 3.60
CA ALA A 184 -9.61 15.17 2.96
C ALA A 184 -10.44 14.38 1.94
N GLY A 185 -9.89 13.30 1.38
CA GLY A 185 -10.51 12.52 0.29
C GLY A 185 -10.39 13.16 -1.10
N TYR A 186 -9.89 14.40 -1.21
CA TYR A 186 -9.68 15.09 -2.47
C TYR A 186 -8.31 15.78 -2.51
N ILE A 187 -7.78 15.96 -3.72
CA ILE A 187 -6.56 16.74 -3.96
C ILE A 187 -6.89 17.93 -4.87
N LEU A 188 -6.07 18.97 -4.82
CA LEU A 188 -6.20 20.09 -5.75
C LEU A 188 -5.96 19.59 -7.18
N CYS A 189 -6.81 20.04 -8.10
CA CYS A 189 -6.67 19.67 -9.50
C CYS A 189 -5.34 20.22 -10.05
N PRO A 190 -4.41 19.34 -10.49
CA PRO A 190 -3.07 19.77 -10.90
C PRO A 190 -3.06 20.60 -12.19
N GLU A 191 -4.12 20.52 -13.01
CA GLU A 191 -4.21 21.26 -14.27
C GLU A 191 -4.61 22.73 -14.10
N CYS A 192 -5.42 23.04 -13.08
CA CYS A 192 -5.85 24.40 -12.80
C CYS A 192 -5.30 24.95 -11.47
N GLY A 193 -4.41 24.21 -10.81
CA GLY A 193 -3.84 24.60 -9.51
C GLY A 193 -4.88 24.85 -8.43
N GLY A 194 -6.05 24.20 -8.50
CA GLY A 194 -7.14 24.41 -7.55
C GLY A 194 -8.15 25.50 -7.93
N THR A 195 -7.95 26.24 -9.02
CA THR A 195 -8.79 27.39 -9.37
C THR A 195 -10.12 27.02 -10.04
N GLY A 196 -10.22 25.81 -10.61
CA GLY A 196 -11.38 25.36 -11.37
C GLY A 196 -11.47 25.93 -12.79
N VAL A 197 -10.53 26.79 -13.22
CA VAL A 197 -10.55 27.42 -14.55
C VAL A 197 -9.35 27.00 -15.41
N GLU A 198 -9.57 26.81 -16.71
CA GLU A 198 -8.52 26.47 -17.68
C GLU A 198 -7.61 27.67 -17.93
N GLY A 199 -6.28 27.48 -17.91
CA GLY A 199 -5.31 28.56 -18.17
C GLY A 199 -4.98 29.46 -16.97
N GLY A 200 -5.31 29.04 -15.74
CA GLY A 200 -4.83 29.68 -14.52
C GLY A 200 -3.34 29.44 -14.30
N GLU A 201 -2.48 30.00 -15.16
CA GLU A 201 -1.07 30.18 -14.80
C GLU A 201 -1.04 31.00 -13.51
N GLN A 202 -0.58 30.37 -12.42
CA GLN A 202 -0.12 31.10 -11.26
C GLN A 202 1.01 32.00 -11.75
N ASN A 203 0.69 33.26 -12.02
CA ASN A 203 1.65 34.33 -12.22
C ASN A 203 2.41 34.50 -10.90
N VAL A 204 3.38 33.62 -10.66
CA VAL A 204 4.45 33.82 -9.70
C VAL A 204 5.24 35.01 -10.23
N GLY A 205 4.91 36.20 -9.72
CA GLY A 205 5.68 37.44 -9.81
C GLY A 205 6.43 37.68 -11.12
N LEU A 206 5.71 38.01 -12.20
CA LEU A 206 6.36 38.59 -13.37
C LEU A 206 6.55 40.10 -13.12
N ASP A 207 7.75 40.43 -12.66
CA ASP A 207 8.30 41.77 -12.59
C ASP A 207 8.29 42.39 -14.00
N ILE A 208 7.39 43.34 -14.26
CA ILE A 208 7.31 44.04 -15.55
C ILE A 208 8.40 45.11 -15.58
N ALA A 209 9.57 44.72 -16.06
CA ALA A 209 10.55 45.64 -16.63
C ALA A 209 11.40 44.90 -17.68
N GLY A 210 11.06 45.04 -18.96
CA GLY A 210 11.88 44.43 -20.00
C GLY A 210 11.25 44.41 -21.39
N THR A 211 11.27 45.56 -22.05
CA THR A 211 11.14 45.72 -23.50
C THR A 211 12.08 44.79 -24.28
N ALA A 212 11.60 44.07 -25.30
CA ALA A 212 12.40 43.73 -26.47
C ALA A 212 11.52 43.30 -27.65
N TYR A 213 11.92 43.80 -28.81
CA TYR A 213 11.27 43.71 -30.12
C TYR A 213 11.36 42.31 -30.73
N GLY A 214 10.28 41.86 -31.37
CA GLY A 214 10.27 40.68 -32.24
C GLY A 214 10.07 41.09 -33.69
N VAL A 215 11.17 41.20 -34.44
CA VAL A 215 11.22 41.48 -35.88
C VAL A 215 10.56 40.36 -36.68
N ALA A 216 9.61 40.70 -37.53
CA ALA A 216 9.10 39.82 -38.58
C ALA A 216 10.11 39.81 -39.75
N VAL A 217 10.74 38.67 -40.01
CA VAL A 217 11.51 38.45 -41.25
C VAL A 217 10.60 37.76 -42.26
N VAL A 218 10.18 38.53 -43.25
CA VAL A 218 9.59 38.05 -44.51
C VAL A 218 10.73 37.88 -45.51
N VAL A 219 11.04 36.63 -45.89
CA VAL A 219 11.90 36.35 -47.06
C VAL A 219 11.00 36.14 -48.26
N VAL A 220 10.91 37.15 -49.14
CA VAL A 220 10.38 36.99 -50.50
C VAL A 220 11.55 36.78 -51.46
N VAL A 221 11.36 35.71 -52.23
CA VAL A 221 12.20 35.05 -53.22
C VAL A 221 12.77 35.98 -54.30
N ALA A 222 14.06 35.83 -54.59
CA ALA A 222 14.61 36.11 -55.92
C ALA A 222 15.79 35.17 -56.23
N GLY A 223 15.59 34.27 -57.20
CA GLY A 223 16.65 33.81 -58.11
C GLY A 223 17.51 32.61 -57.68
N VAL A 224 17.30 31.51 -58.40
CA VAL A 224 18.31 30.48 -58.77
C VAL A 224 18.80 29.55 -57.66
N ALA A 225 18.15 28.39 -57.55
CA ALA A 225 18.79 27.06 -57.59
C ALA A 225 17.68 26.01 -57.49
N ILE A 226 17.60 25.12 -58.50
CA ILE A 226 16.79 23.90 -58.42
C ILE A 226 17.51 22.97 -57.44
N GLY A 227 17.31 23.20 -56.15
CA GLY A 227 17.54 22.21 -55.11
C GLY A 227 16.27 21.39 -54.99
N VAL A 228 16.32 20.12 -55.37
CA VAL A 228 15.30 19.15 -54.97
C VAL A 228 15.36 19.07 -53.45
N PHE A 229 14.55 19.90 -52.78
CA PHE A 229 14.34 19.81 -51.36
C PHE A 229 13.50 18.56 -51.14
N VAL A 230 14.16 17.43 -50.92
CA VAL A 230 13.50 16.24 -50.38
C VAL A 230 13.08 16.63 -48.96
N LEU A 231 11.88 17.18 -48.86
CA LEU A 231 11.18 17.41 -47.61
C LEU A 231 10.77 16.03 -47.11
N VAL A 232 11.74 15.28 -46.58
CA VAL A 232 11.49 14.06 -45.82
C VAL A 232 10.74 14.49 -44.58
N LYS A 233 9.42 14.56 -44.71
CA LYS A 233 8.49 14.67 -43.59
C LYS A 233 8.77 13.44 -42.74
N LYS A 234 9.63 13.58 -41.71
CA LYS A 234 9.87 12.54 -40.70
C LYS A 234 8.49 12.20 -40.15
N ARG A 235 7.90 11.10 -40.63
CA ARG A 235 6.65 10.59 -40.08
C ARG A 235 6.90 10.41 -38.59
N GLY A 236 6.16 11.16 -37.77
CA GLY A 236 6.16 10.96 -36.33
C GLY A 236 5.79 9.51 -36.05
N VAL A 237 6.53 8.87 -35.14
CA VAL A 237 6.18 7.53 -34.68
C VAL A 237 4.94 7.66 -33.80
N THR A 238 3.87 6.92 -34.10
CA THR A 238 2.64 6.92 -33.29
C THR A 238 2.63 5.72 -32.34
N GLU A 239 1.81 5.78 -31.29
CA GLU A 239 1.65 4.66 -30.35
C GLU A 239 1.18 3.38 -31.06
N GLU A 240 0.25 3.49 -32.03
CA GLU A 240 -0.27 2.34 -32.76
C GLU A 240 0.81 1.64 -33.58
N ALA A 241 1.76 2.40 -34.14
CA ALA A 241 2.91 1.83 -34.84
C ALA A 241 3.84 1.08 -33.87
N LEU A 242 4.06 1.64 -32.68
CA LEU A 242 4.89 1.00 -31.64
C LEU A 242 4.24 -0.25 -31.05
N ARG A 243 2.91 -0.32 -30.97
CA ARG A 243 2.19 -1.52 -30.52
C ARG A 243 2.36 -2.70 -31.46
N LYS A 244 2.52 -2.44 -32.76
CA LYS A 244 2.66 -3.47 -33.80
C LYS A 244 4.12 -3.85 -34.06
N MET A 245 5.06 -3.12 -33.47
CA MET A 245 6.49 -3.37 -33.61
C MET A 245 6.87 -4.69 -32.91
N PRO A 246 7.80 -5.49 -33.46
CA PRO A 246 8.35 -6.63 -32.74
C PRO A 246 8.93 -6.22 -31.37
N ALA A 247 8.77 -7.07 -30.35
CA ALA A 247 9.15 -6.71 -28.97
C ALA A 247 10.61 -6.26 -28.83
N SER A 248 11.54 -6.92 -29.53
CA SER A 248 12.96 -6.55 -29.53
C SER A 248 13.21 -5.19 -30.19
N GLU A 249 12.51 -4.88 -31.28
CA GLU A 249 12.59 -3.57 -31.93
C GLU A 249 11.98 -2.47 -31.05
N PHE A 250 10.87 -2.76 -30.36
CA PHE A 250 10.23 -1.84 -29.42
C PHE A 250 11.16 -1.51 -28.25
N GLN A 251 11.78 -2.53 -27.64
CA GLN A 251 12.76 -2.35 -26.58
C GLN A 251 13.94 -1.47 -27.04
N ASN A 252 14.50 -1.75 -28.22
CA ASN A 252 15.59 -0.94 -28.79
C ASN A 252 15.14 0.50 -29.08
N TRP A 253 13.91 0.69 -29.55
CA TRP A 253 13.34 2.02 -29.76
C TRP A 253 13.23 2.79 -28.45
N VAL A 254 12.72 2.18 -27.38
CA VAL A 254 12.60 2.80 -26.04
C VAL A 254 13.98 3.16 -25.50
N LEU A 255 14.94 2.23 -25.52
CA LEU A 255 16.30 2.49 -25.02
C LEU A 255 16.97 3.62 -25.81
N LYS A 256 16.88 3.60 -27.14
CA LYS A 256 17.41 4.68 -27.97
C LYS A 256 16.74 6.01 -27.65
N LYS A 257 15.43 6.01 -27.36
CA LYS A 257 14.66 7.21 -27.04
C LYS A 257 15.03 7.81 -25.68
N MET A 258 15.46 6.97 -24.74
CA MET A 258 15.96 7.36 -23.41
C MET A 258 17.49 7.53 -23.36
N GLU A 259 18.17 7.45 -24.49
CA GLU A 259 19.65 7.43 -24.57
C GLU A 259 20.30 6.32 -23.73
N GLY A 260 19.54 5.26 -23.45
CA GLY A 260 19.94 4.13 -22.63
C GLY A 260 20.76 3.08 -23.38
N LYS A 261 21.26 2.10 -22.62
CA LYS A 261 22.05 0.97 -23.12
C LYS A 261 21.34 -0.36 -22.84
N PRO A 262 21.44 -1.35 -23.74
CA PRO A 262 20.85 -2.67 -23.49
C PRO A 262 21.56 -3.36 -22.32
N ALA A 263 20.80 -4.15 -21.56
CA ALA A 263 21.31 -4.88 -20.41
C ALA A 263 22.07 -6.16 -20.81
N SER A 264 22.86 -6.73 -19.89
CA SER A 264 23.49 -8.03 -20.11
C SER A 264 22.45 -9.16 -20.10
N GLN A 265 22.77 -10.31 -20.68
CA GLN A 265 21.90 -11.50 -20.59
C GLN A 265 21.57 -11.91 -19.14
N SER A 266 22.46 -11.63 -18.18
CA SER A 266 22.21 -11.90 -16.77
C SER A 266 21.15 -10.97 -16.18
N ASP A 267 21.12 -9.71 -16.62
CA ASP A 267 20.18 -8.68 -16.17
C ASP A 267 18.80 -8.87 -16.78
N VAL A 268 18.74 -9.25 -18.06
CA VAL A 268 17.49 -9.58 -18.75
C VAL A 268 16.75 -10.71 -18.03
N ARG A 269 17.48 -11.74 -17.56
CA ARG A 269 16.87 -12.82 -16.75
C ARG A 269 16.31 -12.36 -15.40
N MET A 270 16.72 -11.20 -14.91
CA MET A 270 16.18 -10.58 -13.70
C MET A 270 15.07 -9.57 -14.01
N GLY A 271 14.71 -9.38 -15.28
CA GLY A 271 13.68 -8.42 -15.70
C GLY A 271 14.18 -6.99 -15.93
N ILE A 272 15.49 -6.79 -16.08
CA ILE A 272 16.10 -5.51 -16.47
C ILE A 272 16.38 -5.56 -17.98
N ASP A 273 15.70 -4.70 -18.75
CA ASP A 273 15.78 -4.66 -20.21
C ASP A 273 16.89 -3.72 -20.72
N GLY A 274 17.28 -2.74 -19.89
CA GLY A 274 18.40 -1.84 -20.16
C GLY A 274 18.73 -0.94 -18.98
N TYR A 275 19.53 0.08 -19.25
CA TYR A 275 19.97 1.08 -18.28
C TYR A 275 19.87 2.48 -18.85
N THR A 276 19.53 3.47 -18.01
CA THR A 276 19.63 4.89 -18.36
C THR A 276 21.09 5.30 -18.55
N VAL A 277 21.33 6.54 -19.03
CA VAL A 277 22.68 7.11 -19.13
C VAL A 277 23.40 7.11 -17.78
N GLU A 278 22.64 7.32 -16.69
CA GLU A 278 23.13 7.35 -15.31
C GLU A 278 23.33 5.95 -14.70
N GLY A 279 23.00 4.89 -15.45
CA GLY A 279 23.16 3.51 -14.99
C GLY A 279 21.99 2.99 -14.15
N GLU A 280 20.83 3.65 -14.18
CA GLU A 280 19.64 3.19 -13.48
C GLU A 280 18.93 2.09 -14.28
N PRO A 281 18.49 0.98 -13.66
CA PRO A 281 17.84 -0.11 -14.36
C PRO A 281 16.49 0.31 -14.96
N VAL A 282 16.26 -0.14 -16.19
CA VAL A 282 15.02 0.12 -16.95
C VAL A 282 14.34 -1.22 -17.27
N ALA A 283 13.07 -1.36 -16.92
CA ALA A 283 12.20 -2.44 -17.42
C ALA A 283 11.22 -1.89 -18.45
N ILE A 284 11.06 -2.61 -19.56
CA ILE A 284 10.27 -2.18 -20.71
C ILE A 284 9.19 -3.23 -20.95
N LYS A 285 7.92 -2.79 -20.96
CA LYS A 285 6.75 -3.65 -21.20
C LYS A 285 5.92 -3.11 -22.35
N GLN A 286 5.85 -3.87 -23.43
CA GLN A 286 5.00 -3.56 -24.58
C GLN A 286 3.53 -3.93 -24.31
N ALA A 287 2.95 -3.40 -23.24
CA ALA A 287 1.60 -3.72 -22.78
C ALA A 287 0.88 -2.49 -22.20
N ASP A 288 -0.46 -2.57 -22.18
CA ASP A 288 -1.32 -1.68 -21.41
C ASP A 288 -1.62 -2.27 -20.03
N GLY A 289 -2.04 -1.40 -19.11
CA GLY A 289 -2.54 -1.82 -17.81
C GLY A 289 -1.53 -2.64 -17.02
N VAL A 290 -0.25 -2.28 -17.11
CA VAL A 290 0.83 -2.96 -16.36
C VAL A 290 0.47 -2.98 -14.88
N ASP A 291 0.64 -4.13 -14.25
CA ASP A 291 0.19 -4.43 -12.89
C ASP A 291 1.33 -4.32 -11.86
N ARG A 292 0.99 -4.66 -10.60
CA ARG A 292 1.91 -4.69 -9.46
C ARG A 292 3.11 -5.62 -9.68
N ASN A 293 2.90 -6.76 -10.34
CA ASN A 293 3.92 -7.83 -10.44
C ASN A 293 5.16 -7.35 -11.19
N VAL A 294 4.97 -6.50 -12.21
CA VAL A 294 6.07 -5.90 -12.96
C VAL A 294 6.89 -4.96 -12.08
N ILE A 295 6.23 -4.18 -11.21
CA ILE A 295 6.90 -3.27 -10.29
C ILE A 295 7.74 -4.04 -9.27
N GLU A 296 7.14 -5.06 -8.64
CA GLU A 296 7.81 -5.89 -7.63
C GLU A 296 8.99 -6.67 -8.25
N SER A 297 8.86 -7.11 -9.50
CA SER A 297 9.96 -7.75 -10.23
C SER A 297 11.14 -6.80 -10.44
N LEU A 298 10.88 -5.56 -10.88
CA LEU A 298 11.96 -4.57 -11.04
C LEU A 298 12.57 -4.20 -9.67
N ALA A 299 11.75 -3.99 -8.64
CA ALA A 299 12.22 -3.69 -7.29
C ALA A 299 13.16 -4.79 -6.75
N ALA A 300 12.80 -6.06 -6.94
CA ALA A 300 13.66 -7.18 -6.57
C ALA A 300 15.00 -7.18 -7.35
N ALA A 301 14.96 -6.85 -8.65
CA ALA A 301 16.17 -6.74 -9.47
C ALA A 301 17.06 -5.55 -9.03
N MET A 302 16.45 -4.41 -8.70
CA MET A 302 17.14 -3.24 -8.14
C MET A 302 17.86 -3.57 -6.83
N GLY A 303 17.20 -4.31 -5.93
CA GLY A 303 17.82 -4.76 -4.68
C GLY A 303 19.07 -5.62 -4.90
N ARG A 304 19.05 -6.52 -5.89
CA ARG A 304 20.21 -7.35 -6.26
C ARG A 304 21.36 -6.53 -6.89
N ARG A 305 21.04 -5.41 -7.53
CA ARG A 305 22.01 -4.49 -8.15
C ARG A 305 22.39 -3.30 -7.26
N ASN A 306 21.87 -3.25 -6.03
CA ASN A 306 22.04 -2.14 -5.10
C ASN A 306 21.65 -0.77 -5.71
N ALA A 307 20.66 -0.76 -6.61
CA ALA A 307 20.13 0.45 -7.22
C ALA A 307 19.03 1.05 -6.35
N LYS A 308 19.00 2.38 -6.23
CA LYS A 308 17.94 3.10 -5.49
C LYS A 308 16.85 3.64 -6.41
N ASN A 309 17.18 3.89 -7.66
CA ASN A 309 16.25 4.41 -8.66
C ASN A 309 16.09 3.41 -9.81
N GLY A 310 14.94 3.39 -10.45
CA GLY A 310 14.68 2.61 -11.64
C GLY A 310 13.54 3.19 -12.47
N THR A 311 13.44 2.78 -13.73
CA THR A 311 12.37 3.24 -14.62
C THR A 311 11.61 2.07 -15.21
N ILE A 312 10.28 2.17 -15.28
CA ILE A 312 9.44 1.25 -16.02
C ILE A 312 8.80 2.00 -17.17
N VAL A 313 8.92 1.46 -18.38
CA VAL A 313 8.27 2.00 -19.58
C VAL A 313 7.16 1.07 -20.05
N ALA A 314 5.94 1.61 -20.21
CA ALA A 314 4.79 0.86 -20.72
C ALA A 314 3.84 1.74 -21.55
N PHE A 315 2.82 1.18 -22.20
CA PHE A 315 1.79 2.01 -22.83
C PHE A 315 0.86 2.64 -21.80
N SER A 316 0.50 1.89 -20.76
CA SER A 316 -0.27 2.39 -19.62
C SER A 316 -0.04 1.52 -18.38
N PHE A 317 -0.38 2.06 -17.22
CA PHE A 317 -0.26 1.41 -15.92
C PHE A 317 -1.64 1.28 -15.28
N GLY A 318 -1.93 0.12 -14.70
CA GLY A 318 -3.14 -0.09 -13.90
C GLY A 318 -2.98 0.47 -12.48
N ASN A 319 -4.09 0.54 -11.74
CA ASN A 319 -4.08 1.03 -10.35
C ASN A 319 -3.14 0.22 -9.43
N GLU A 320 -3.02 -1.08 -9.69
CA GLU A 320 -2.13 -1.98 -8.95
C GLU A 320 -0.64 -1.66 -9.14
N ALA A 321 -0.23 -1.13 -10.29
CA ALA A 321 1.14 -0.67 -10.48
C ALA A 321 1.47 0.57 -9.62
N ILE A 322 0.49 1.46 -9.41
CA ILE A 322 0.66 2.62 -8.52
C ILE A 322 0.91 2.14 -7.08
N ARG A 323 0.10 1.17 -6.61
CA ARG A 323 0.27 0.55 -5.29
C ARG A 323 1.63 -0.13 -5.16
N GLY A 324 2.04 -0.90 -6.18
CA GLY A 324 3.35 -1.53 -6.25
C GLY A 324 4.50 -0.53 -6.14
N ARG A 325 4.41 0.61 -6.84
CA ARG A 325 5.42 1.67 -6.79
C ARG A 325 5.54 2.28 -5.39
N VAL A 326 4.40 2.62 -4.79
CA VAL A 326 4.38 3.22 -3.44
C VAL A 326 4.96 2.24 -2.41
N ARG A 327 4.59 0.96 -2.48
CA ARG A 327 5.18 -0.09 -1.65
C ARG A 327 6.68 -0.20 -1.83
N ALA A 328 7.17 -0.18 -3.08
CA ALA A 328 8.59 -0.25 -3.36
C ALA A 328 9.37 0.92 -2.73
N LYS A 329 8.78 2.12 -2.72
CA LYS A 329 9.36 3.30 -2.08
C LYS A 329 9.35 3.20 -0.56
N MET A 330 8.21 2.84 0.04
CA MET A 330 8.04 2.84 1.50
C MET A 330 8.77 1.67 2.17
N SER A 331 8.61 0.45 1.64
CA SER A 331 9.15 -0.76 2.27
C SER A 331 10.63 -0.98 1.96
N TYR A 332 11.09 -0.59 0.76
CA TYR A 332 12.46 -0.89 0.30
C TYR A 332 13.32 0.34 -0.01
N GLY A 333 12.74 1.54 0.04
CA GLY A 333 13.45 2.77 -0.30
C GLY A 333 13.83 2.86 -1.78
N PHE A 334 13.10 2.18 -2.67
CA PHE A 334 13.31 2.24 -4.12
C PHE A 334 12.40 3.29 -4.77
N ASP A 335 12.98 4.18 -5.56
CA ASP A 335 12.24 5.13 -6.37
C ASP A 335 12.06 4.59 -7.79
N ILE A 336 10.82 4.22 -8.14
CA ILE A 336 10.52 3.66 -9.47
C ILE A 336 9.70 4.67 -10.25
N GLN A 337 10.29 5.24 -11.31
CA GLN A 337 9.60 6.10 -12.23
C GLN A 337 8.78 5.27 -13.23
N MET A 338 7.49 5.55 -13.33
CA MET A 338 6.62 4.95 -14.34
C MET A 338 6.46 5.93 -15.50
N VAL A 339 6.92 5.55 -16.69
CA VAL A 339 6.92 6.39 -17.89
C VAL A 339 6.07 5.72 -18.96
N THR A 340 5.12 6.45 -19.52
CA THR A 340 4.31 5.96 -20.63
C THR A 340 5.00 6.19 -21.97
N VAL A 341 4.70 5.35 -22.95
CA VAL A 341 5.16 5.55 -24.34
C VAL A 341 4.70 6.92 -24.88
N ARG A 342 3.51 7.38 -24.48
CA ARG A 342 2.99 8.72 -24.83
C ARG A 342 3.92 9.83 -24.36
N GLU A 343 4.38 9.76 -23.12
CA GLU A 343 5.32 10.73 -22.54
C GLU A 343 6.66 10.69 -23.26
N LEU A 344 7.15 9.49 -23.63
CA LEU A 344 8.37 9.35 -24.44
C LEU A 344 8.22 10.00 -25.81
N ILE A 345 7.09 9.82 -26.50
CA ILE A 345 6.86 10.48 -27.80
C ILE A 345 6.83 12.00 -27.62
N SER A 346 6.13 12.49 -26.59
CA SER A 346 5.85 13.91 -26.37
C SER A 346 7.05 14.71 -25.83
N SER A 347 7.93 14.08 -25.05
CA SER A 347 9.12 14.71 -24.44
C SER A 347 10.12 15.29 -25.46
N ARG A 348 10.00 14.94 -26.74
CA ARG A 348 10.80 15.54 -27.82
C ARG A 348 10.57 17.04 -28.01
N ASN A 349 9.43 17.57 -27.54
CA ASN A 349 9.02 18.96 -27.79
C ASN A 349 9.38 19.95 -26.66
N ARG A 350 10.08 19.52 -25.58
CA ARG A 350 10.50 20.42 -24.49
C ARG A 350 11.99 20.81 -24.50
N LEU A 351 12.78 20.23 -25.40
CA LEU A 351 14.25 20.44 -25.47
C LEU A 351 14.71 21.03 -26.82
N LEU A 352 13.77 21.52 -27.64
CA LEU A 352 13.98 22.34 -28.83
C LEU A 352 13.01 23.53 -28.74
#